data_AF-A0A3D9S3H9-F1
#
_entry.id   AF-A0A3D9S3H9-F1
#
_cell.length_a   1.000
_cell.length_b   1.000
_cell.length_c   1.000
_cell.angle_alpha   90.00
_cell.angle_beta   90.00
_cell.angle_gamma   90.00
#
_symmetry.space_group_name_H-M   'P 1'
#
loop_
_entity.id
_entity.type
_entity.pdbx_description
1 polymer ?
#
loop_
_entity_poly.entity_id
_entity_poly.type
_entity_poly.pdbx_seq_one_letter_code
_entity_poly.pdbx_strand_id
1 'polypeptide(L)'
;MDLKFFKKSIPTLIVMAIFSFIMIYAIYSLLTPEKKLPVYNPSDVNPKLVDESVVHIRRNHKVADFKLINQNGETITQEDYKDKIYVADFFFTRCMTICPVMTNNIGKLQEVFKNDDAIMFLSHSVTPVIDSVSVLKEYAIKKGVIDGKWNITTGSKKHIYELARKSYFAVLDEGDGGLQDFIHTENFILVDKKRQIRGFYDGTDSEDIQRLITDIKILQHNSKD
;
A
#
# COMPACT_ATOMS: atom_id res chain seq x y z
N MET A 1 -63.91 -4.07 20.94
CA MET A 1 -62.59 -3.54 21.33
C MET A 1 -62.65 -2.03 21.23
N ASP A 2 -62.44 -1.32 22.34
CA ASP A 2 -62.65 0.12 22.45
C ASP A 2 -61.44 0.90 21.93
N LEU A 3 -61.58 1.53 20.75
CA LEU A 3 -60.54 2.27 20.04
C LEU A 3 -60.06 3.53 20.78
N LYS A 4 -60.76 3.98 21.84
CA LYS A 4 -60.36 5.16 22.63
C LYS A 4 -59.13 4.91 23.53
N PHE A 5 -58.92 3.67 23.96
CA PHE A 5 -57.76 3.31 24.81
C PHE A 5 -56.43 3.45 24.06
N PHE A 6 -56.43 3.10 22.77
CA PHE A 6 -55.25 3.23 21.90
C PHE A 6 -54.86 4.69 21.66
N LYS A 7 -55.82 5.61 21.50
CA LYS A 7 -55.50 7.04 21.27
C LYS A 7 -54.71 7.70 22.41
N LYS A 8 -54.93 7.26 23.66
CA LYS A 8 -54.23 7.82 24.83
C LYS A 8 -52.81 7.25 25.02
N SER A 9 -52.53 6.08 24.43
CA SER A 9 -51.24 5.37 24.53
C SER A 9 -50.30 5.62 23.34
N ILE A 10 -50.76 6.29 22.28
CA ILE A 10 -49.96 6.73 21.13
C ILE A 10 -48.65 7.44 21.54
N PRO A 11 -48.64 8.47 22.42
CA PRO A 11 -47.41 9.18 22.77
C PRO A 11 -46.39 8.27 23.47
N THR A 12 -46.84 7.35 24.33
CA THR A 12 -45.96 6.37 25.01
C THR A 12 -45.34 5.39 24.02
N LEU A 13 -46.13 4.91 23.04
CA LEU A 13 -45.64 4.04 21.98
C LEU A 13 -44.60 4.74 21.09
N ILE A 14 -44.79 6.03 20.79
CA ILE A 14 -43.81 6.83 20.05
C ILE A 14 -42.49 6.94 20.82
N VAL A 15 -42.54 7.24 22.13
CA VAL A 15 -41.33 7.32 22.97
C VAL A 15 -40.61 5.97 23.02
N MET A 16 -41.34 4.87 23.20
CA MET A 16 -40.75 3.52 23.21
C MET A 16 -40.13 3.15 21.85
N ALA A 17 -40.77 3.52 20.74
CA ALA A 17 -40.24 3.28 19.40
C ALA A 17 -38.96 4.08 19.14
N ILE A 18 -38.92 5.35 19.53
CA ILE A 18 -37.73 6.20 19.43
C ILE A 18 -36.61 5.62 20.29
N PHE A 19 -36.89 5.27 21.55
CA PHE A 19 -35.91 4.64 22.43
C PHE A 19 -35.37 3.33 21.86
N SER A 20 -36.24 2.49 21.31
CA SER A 20 -35.84 1.23 20.68
C SER A 20 -34.97 1.47 19.44
N PHE A 21 -35.28 2.47 18.62
CA PHE A 21 -34.48 2.82 17.46
C PHE A 21 -33.09 3.35 17.85
N ILE A 22 -33.01 4.22 18.86
CA ILE A 22 -31.75 4.72 19.41
C ILE A 22 -30.93 3.57 20.00
N MET A 23 -31.56 2.68 20.76
CA MET A 23 -30.91 1.54 21.36
C MET A 23 -30.38 0.56 20.30
N ILE A 24 -31.16 0.27 19.26
CA ILE A 24 -30.73 -0.55 18.13
C ILE A 24 -29.54 0.13 17.42
N TYR A 25 -29.61 1.42 17.13
CA TYR A 25 -28.52 2.16 16.52
C TYR A 25 -27.24 2.14 17.37
N ALA A 26 -27.35 2.35 18.68
CA ALA A 26 -26.22 2.29 19.61
C ALA A 26 -25.62 0.87 19.67
N ILE A 27 -26.46 -0.16 19.72
CA ILE A 27 -26.02 -1.57 19.68
C ILE A 27 -25.30 -1.86 18.36
N TYR A 28 -25.85 -1.44 17.22
CA TYR A 28 -25.19 -1.61 15.92
C TYR A 28 -23.84 -0.90 15.88
N SER A 29 -23.77 0.36 16.34
CA SER A 29 -22.53 1.13 16.37
C SER A 29 -21.47 0.53 17.30
N LEU A 30 -21.86 -0.12 18.40
CA LEU A 30 -20.96 -0.77 19.34
C LEU A 30 -20.52 -2.17 18.87
N LEU A 31 -21.37 -2.88 18.13
CA LEU A 31 -21.13 -4.25 17.68
C LEU A 31 -20.47 -4.32 16.29
N THR A 32 -20.43 -3.24 15.51
CA THR A 32 -19.70 -3.23 14.24
C THR A 32 -18.21 -3.03 14.49
N PRO A 33 -17.35 -4.06 14.33
CA PRO A 33 -15.92 -3.89 14.54
C PRO A 33 -15.33 -2.95 13.48
N GLU A 34 -14.38 -2.11 13.90
CA GLU A 34 -13.60 -1.32 12.96
C GLU A 34 -12.87 -2.21 11.96
N LYS A 35 -12.98 -1.87 10.67
CA LYS A 35 -12.30 -2.61 9.61
C LYS A 35 -10.79 -2.48 9.81
N LYS A 36 -10.11 -3.60 10.10
CA LYS A 36 -8.64 -3.68 10.19
C LYS A 36 -8.11 -4.48 9.02
N LEU A 37 -7.10 -3.95 8.33
CA LEU A 37 -6.44 -4.68 7.25
C LEU A 37 -5.60 -5.83 7.82
N PRO A 38 -5.49 -6.96 7.11
CA PRO A 38 -4.57 -8.02 7.49
C PRO A 38 -3.11 -7.54 7.46
N VAL A 39 -2.24 -8.30 8.10
CA VAL A 39 -0.78 -8.19 7.97
C VAL A 39 -0.30 -9.42 7.21
N TYR A 40 0.33 -9.22 6.07
CA TYR A 40 0.86 -10.31 5.24
C TYR A 40 2.26 -10.70 5.68
N ASN A 41 2.45 -11.99 5.96
CA ASN A 41 3.75 -12.60 6.19
C ASN A 41 4.12 -13.50 5.01
N PRO A 42 5.39 -13.90 4.85
CA PRO A 42 5.83 -14.86 3.84
C PRO A 42 4.91 -16.07 3.66
N SER A 43 4.43 -16.66 4.75
CA SER A 43 3.54 -17.83 4.71
C SER A 43 2.13 -17.57 4.16
N ASP A 44 1.70 -16.31 4.14
CA ASP A 44 0.35 -15.88 3.74
C ASP A 44 0.29 -15.49 2.26
N VAL A 45 1.45 -15.36 1.63
CA VAL A 45 1.62 -15.01 0.22
C VAL A 45 1.83 -16.31 -0.56
N ASN A 46 1.43 -16.36 -1.83
CA ASN A 46 1.68 -17.52 -2.69
C ASN A 46 3.14 -17.98 -2.52
N PRO A 47 3.44 -19.25 -2.20
CA PRO A 47 4.80 -19.71 -1.96
C PRO A 47 5.76 -19.41 -3.12
N LYS A 48 5.24 -19.24 -4.34
CA LYS A 48 6.01 -18.81 -5.51
C LYS A 48 6.49 -17.34 -5.42
N LEU A 49 5.77 -16.46 -4.71
CA LEU A 49 6.13 -15.05 -4.51
C LEU A 49 7.25 -14.83 -3.49
N VAL A 50 7.77 -15.90 -2.89
CA VAL A 50 8.54 -15.85 -1.65
C VAL A 50 9.76 -16.73 -1.81
N ASP A 51 10.94 -16.16 -1.56
CA ASP A 51 12.18 -16.92 -1.56
C ASP A 51 12.13 -18.03 -0.49
N GLU A 52 12.58 -19.25 -0.85
CA GLU A 52 12.54 -20.43 0.02
C GLU A 52 13.10 -20.18 1.43
N SER A 53 14.11 -19.29 1.54
CA SER A 53 14.75 -18.96 2.81
C SER A 53 13.85 -18.22 3.79
N VAL A 54 12.73 -17.62 3.36
CA VAL A 54 11.83 -16.84 4.23
C VAL A 54 10.43 -17.45 4.36
N VAL A 55 10.10 -18.50 3.59
CA VAL A 55 8.80 -19.20 3.63
C VAL A 55 8.44 -19.70 5.04
N HIS A 56 9.42 -20.03 5.86
CA HIS A 56 9.21 -20.52 7.23
C HIS A 56 8.79 -19.42 8.23
N ILE A 57 8.87 -18.15 7.85
CA ILE A 57 8.50 -17.02 8.71
C ILE A 57 6.98 -16.84 8.67
N ARG A 58 6.33 -17.27 9.75
CA ARG A 58 4.87 -17.28 9.86
C ARG A 58 4.25 -16.00 10.45
N ARG A 59 5.06 -15.16 11.10
CA ARG A 59 4.59 -13.96 11.82
C ARG A 59 5.67 -12.88 11.87
N ASN A 60 5.23 -11.63 12.04
CA ASN A 60 6.05 -10.44 12.30
C ASN A 60 7.04 -10.09 11.19
N HIS A 61 6.72 -10.43 9.94
CA HIS A 61 7.50 -9.92 8.82
C HIS A 61 7.46 -8.40 8.79
N LYS A 62 8.62 -7.80 8.48
CA LYS A 62 8.79 -6.38 8.24
C LYS A 62 9.64 -6.19 7.00
N VAL A 63 9.35 -5.13 6.26
CA VAL A 63 10.22 -4.70 5.17
C VAL A 63 11.61 -4.42 5.73
N ALA A 64 12.60 -5.09 5.13
CA ALA A 64 14.00 -5.01 5.50
C ALA A 64 14.53 -3.58 5.36
N ASP A 65 15.62 -3.30 6.06
CA ASP A 65 16.36 -2.05 5.90
C ASP A 65 16.91 -1.95 4.47
N PHE A 66 16.88 -0.74 3.91
CA PHE A 66 17.34 -0.50 2.56
C PHE A 66 18.15 0.79 2.47
N LYS A 67 19.04 0.84 1.49
CA LYS A 67 19.81 2.04 1.15
C LYS A 67 19.88 2.19 -0.35
N LEU A 68 19.15 3.17 -0.87
CA LEU A 68 18.97 3.42 -2.29
C LEU A 68 19.30 4.88 -2.61
N ILE A 69 19.40 5.21 -3.90
CA ILE A 69 19.62 6.58 -4.36
C ILE A 69 18.39 7.03 -5.16
N ASN A 70 17.80 8.17 -4.82
CA ASN A 70 16.63 8.70 -5.53
C ASN A 70 17.00 9.45 -6.82
N GLN A 71 15.97 9.96 -7.51
CA GLN A 71 16.10 10.74 -8.74
C GLN A 71 16.91 12.03 -8.58
N ASN A 72 17.11 12.51 -7.35
CA ASN A 72 17.89 13.72 -7.05
C ASN A 72 19.34 13.41 -6.67
N GLY A 73 19.72 12.14 -6.62
CA GLY A 73 21.04 11.70 -6.14
C GLY A 73 21.15 11.64 -4.62
N GLU A 74 20.03 11.77 -3.90
CA GLU A 74 19.99 11.71 -2.44
C GLU A 74 19.90 10.24 -1.99
N THR A 75 20.54 9.94 -0.86
CA THR A 75 20.42 8.61 -0.25
C THR A 75 19.09 8.51 0.48
N ILE A 76 18.30 7.51 0.13
CA ILE A 76 17.01 7.19 0.76
C ILE A 76 17.11 5.84 1.45
N THR A 77 16.57 5.78 2.67
CA THR A 77 16.60 4.62 3.55
C THR A 77 15.22 4.37 4.16
N GLN A 78 15.07 3.26 4.88
CA GLN A 78 13.84 2.97 5.62
C GLN A 78 13.51 4.02 6.69
N GLU A 79 14.49 4.78 7.19
CA GLU A 79 14.27 5.83 8.19
C GLU A 79 13.53 7.04 7.60
N ASP A 80 13.72 7.33 6.30
CA ASP A 80 12.98 8.38 5.60
C ASP A 80 11.48 8.06 5.48
N TYR A 81 11.14 6.78 5.63
CA TYR A 81 9.77 6.24 5.64
C TYR A 81 9.26 5.93 7.06
N LYS A 82 9.99 6.34 8.10
CA LYS A 82 9.56 6.17 9.48
C LYS A 82 8.24 6.90 9.74
N ASP A 83 7.30 6.19 10.38
CA ASP A 83 5.96 6.68 10.68
C ASP A 83 5.12 7.06 9.43
N LYS A 84 5.54 6.61 8.24
CA LYS A 84 4.82 6.77 6.97
C LYS A 84 4.08 5.50 6.59
N ILE A 85 2.92 5.66 5.99
CA ILE A 85 2.30 4.63 5.16
C ILE A 85 2.80 4.89 3.74
N TYR A 86 3.24 3.85 3.04
CA TYR A 86 3.73 4.03 1.68
C TYR A 86 3.33 2.91 0.75
N VAL A 87 3.29 3.24 -0.54
CA VAL A 87 3.10 2.28 -1.61
C VAL A 87 4.41 2.07 -2.32
N ALA A 88 4.85 0.81 -2.39
CA ALA A 88 6.04 0.42 -3.11
C ALA A 88 5.70 -0.27 -4.43
N ASP A 89 6.51 -0.03 -5.46
CA ASP A 89 6.45 -0.74 -6.74
C ASP A 89 7.87 -0.99 -7.30
N PHE A 90 7.93 -1.89 -8.28
CA PHE A 90 9.15 -2.26 -8.99
C PHE A 90 8.92 -2.02 -10.49
N PHE A 91 9.76 -1.17 -11.09
CA PHE A 91 9.57 -0.70 -12.45
C PHE A 91 10.92 -0.55 -13.17
N PHE A 92 10.88 -0.18 -14.44
CA PHE A 92 12.07 0.27 -15.18
C PHE A 92 11.68 1.25 -16.27
N THR A 93 12.54 2.23 -16.57
CA THR A 93 12.15 3.39 -17.40
C THR A 93 11.84 3.05 -18.86
N ARG A 94 12.42 1.96 -19.38
CA ARG A 94 12.26 1.51 -20.77
C ARG A 94 11.05 0.60 -21.02
N CYS A 95 10.26 0.28 -19.99
CA CYS A 95 9.07 -0.53 -20.17
C CYS A 95 8.02 0.23 -20.99
N MET A 96 7.49 -0.42 -22.03
CA MET A 96 6.49 0.17 -22.93
C MET A 96 5.05 -0.31 -22.68
N THR A 97 4.85 -1.25 -21.75
CA THR A 97 3.55 -1.91 -21.54
C THR A 97 2.91 -1.53 -20.20
N ILE A 98 3.25 -2.22 -19.11
CA ILE A 98 2.57 -2.08 -17.81
C ILE A 98 3.07 -0.89 -17.00
N CYS A 99 4.38 -0.60 -17.00
CA CYS A 99 4.93 0.46 -16.15
C CYS A 99 4.40 1.86 -16.46
N PRO A 100 4.12 2.26 -17.73
CA PRO A 100 3.46 3.53 -18.01
C PRO A 100 2.09 3.65 -17.32
N VAL A 101 1.31 2.57 -17.26
CA VAL A 101 0.00 2.53 -16.58
C VAL A 101 0.19 2.64 -15.08
N MET A 102 1.07 1.82 -14.49
CA MET A 102 1.39 1.84 -13.06
C MET A 102 1.87 3.23 -12.62
N THR A 103 2.84 3.81 -13.32
CA THR A 103 3.39 5.13 -12.99
C THR A 103 2.32 6.22 -13.06
N ASN A 104 1.42 6.16 -14.04
CA ASN A 104 0.30 7.10 -14.11
C ASN A 104 -0.66 6.90 -12.92
N ASN A 105 -0.88 5.66 -12.47
CA ASN A 105 -1.70 5.36 -11.31
C ASN A 105 -1.04 5.82 -9.99
N ILE A 106 0.29 5.72 -9.83
CA ILE A 106 0.98 6.36 -8.71
C ILE A 106 0.80 7.88 -8.78
N GLY A 107 0.89 8.49 -9.97
CA GLY A 107 0.58 9.91 -10.15
C GLY A 107 -0.83 10.29 -9.66
N LYS A 108 -1.84 9.46 -9.92
CA LYS A 108 -3.20 9.66 -9.39
C LYS A 108 -3.23 9.54 -7.85
N LEU A 109 -2.56 8.54 -7.29
CA LEU A 109 -2.46 8.37 -5.83
C LEU A 109 -1.75 9.57 -5.19
N GLN A 110 -0.67 10.05 -5.80
CA GLN A 110 0.04 11.25 -5.39
C GLN A 110 -0.92 12.45 -5.35
N GLU A 111 -1.74 12.66 -6.37
CA GLU A 111 -2.72 13.77 -6.36
C GLU A 111 -3.77 13.64 -5.26
N VAL A 112 -4.23 12.42 -4.94
CA VAL A 112 -5.18 12.17 -3.85
C VAL A 112 -4.57 12.48 -2.49
N PHE A 113 -3.29 12.14 -2.28
CA PHE A 113 -2.62 12.22 -0.97
C PHE A 113 -1.57 13.34 -0.87
N LYS A 114 -1.51 14.28 -1.83
CA LYS A 114 -0.47 15.33 -1.88
C LYS A 114 -0.41 16.23 -0.65
N ASN A 115 -1.54 16.41 0.04
CA ASN A 115 -1.63 17.24 1.25
C ASN A 115 -1.46 16.41 2.55
N ASP A 116 -1.18 15.11 2.44
CA ASP A 116 -1.03 14.21 3.57
C ASP A 116 0.41 13.79 3.77
N ASP A 117 1.06 14.33 4.80
CA ASP A 117 2.47 14.07 5.09
C ASP A 117 2.75 12.68 5.65
N ALA A 118 1.72 11.92 6.03
CA ALA A 118 1.89 10.54 6.46
C ALA A 118 1.98 9.55 5.29
N ILE A 119 1.69 9.98 4.05
CA ILE A 119 1.66 9.11 2.86
C ILE A 119 2.82 9.41 1.93
N MET A 120 3.51 8.37 1.48
CA MET A 120 4.61 8.45 0.51
C MET A 120 4.55 7.32 -0.53
N PHE A 121 5.35 7.46 -1.59
CA PHE A 121 5.49 6.49 -2.67
C PHE A 121 6.97 6.15 -2.88
N LEU A 122 7.27 4.90 -3.20
CA LEU A 122 8.62 4.41 -3.39
C LEU A 122 8.71 3.46 -4.58
N SER A 123 9.28 3.95 -5.68
CA SER A 123 9.48 3.15 -6.89
C SER A 123 10.92 2.66 -6.98
N HIS A 124 11.11 1.37 -7.22
CA HIS A 124 12.42 0.73 -7.32
C HIS A 124 12.72 0.38 -8.77
N SER A 125 13.78 0.96 -9.35
CA SER A 125 14.23 0.56 -10.68
C SER A 125 14.90 -0.83 -10.64
N VAL A 126 14.38 -1.78 -11.41
CA VAL A 126 14.97 -3.11 -11.56
C VAL A 126 16.10 -3.16 -12.61
N THR A 127 16.35 -2.06 -13.33
CA THR A 127 17.45 -1.94 -14.30
C THR A 127 18.43 -0.83 -13.94
N PRO A 128 19.11 -0.89 -12.77
CA PRO A 128 19.93 0.21 -12.27
C PRO A 128 21.14 0.58 -13.14
N VAL A 129 21.60 -0.34 -14.03
CA VAL A 129 22.66 -0.07 -15.01
C VAL A 129 22.20 0.92 -16.08
N ILE A 130 20.92 0.89 -16.43
CA ILE A 130 20.31 1.75 -17.46
C ILE A 130 19.70 2.98 -16.79
N ASP A 131 19.04 2.77 -15.66
CA ASP A 131 18.30 3.79 -14.91
C ASP A 131 19.25 4.49 -13.93
N SER A 132 20.16 5.28 -14.50
CA SER A 132 21.01 6.19 -13.73
C SER A 132 20.19 7.29 -13.07
N VAL A 133 20.76 7.98 -12.09
CA VAL A 133 20.11 9.12 -11.41
C VAL A 133 19.60 10.16 -12.42
N SER A 134 20.37 10.48 -13.45
CA SER A 134 19.96 11.46 -14.48
C SER A 134 18.76 10.96 -15.31
N VAL A 135 18.74 9.68 -15.66
CA VAL A 135 17.62 9.06 -16.39
C VAL A 135 16.37 9.03 -15.51
N LEU A 136 16.52 8.70 -14.23
CA LEU A 136 15.43 8.75 -13.26
C LEU A 136 14.92 10.18 -13.04
N LYS A 137 15.80 11.19 -13.03
CA LYS A 137 15.37 12.60 -12.92
C LYS A 137 14.54 13.04 -14.12
N GLU A 138 14.97 12.73 -15.33
CA GLU A 138 14.22 13.03 -16.55
C GLU A 138 12.85 12.33 -16.52
N TYR A 139 12.83 11.05 -16.13
CA TYR A 139 11.61 10.28 -15.97
C TYR A 139 10.66 10.93 -14.95
N ALA A 140 11.19 11.31 -13.79
CA ALA A 140 10.43 11.94 -12.70
C ALA A 140 9.79 13.27 -13.14
N ILE A 141 10.56 14.12 -13.84
CA ILE A 141 10.05 15.39 -14.39
C ILE A 141 8.92 15.13 -15.37
N LYS A 142 9.11 14.20 -16.31
CA LYS A 142 8.11 13.85 -17.32
C LYS A 142 6.80 13.32 -16.70
N LYS A 143 6.90 12.69 -15.54
CA LYS A 143 5.78 12.06 -14.83
C LYS A 143 5.15 12.93 -13.75
N GLY A 144 5.67 14.12 -13.49
CA GLY A 144 5.14 15.03 -12.47
C GLY A 144 5.35 14.53 -11.05
N VAL A 145 6.47 13.86 -10.80
CA VAL A 145 6.86 13.41 -9.46
C VAL A 145 7.05 14.60 -8.53
N ILE A 146 6.45 14.54 -7.34
CA ILE A 146 6.69 15.50 -6.26
C ILE A 146 7.77 14.91 -5.36
N ASP A 147 8.97 15.50 -5.36
CA ASP A 147 10.16 14.94 -4.69
C ASP A 147 9.94 14.64 -3.19
N GLY A 148 9.11 15.42 -2.48
CA GLY A 148 8.75 15.18 -1.08
C GLY A 148 7.67 14.13 -0.83
N LYS A 149 7.09 13.53 -1.88
CA LYS A 149 6.04 12.52 -1.80
C LYS A 149 6.45 11.21 -2.45
N TRP A 150 7.21 11.27 -3.53
CA TRP A 150 7.50 10.11 -4.35
C TRP A 150 8.98 10.05 -4.68
N ASN A 151 9.65 9.05 -4.13
CA ASN A 151 11.02 8.72 -4.50
C ASN A 151 11.02 7.67 -5.61
N ILE A 152 11.74 7.97 -6.68
CA ILE A 152 12.09 7.01 -7.73
C ILE A 152 13.55 6.65 -7.55
N THR A 153 13.82 5.38 -7.28
CA THR A 153 15.11 4.96 -6.73
C THR A 153 15.84 3.95 -7.61
N THR A 154 17.17 3.98 -7.50
CA THR A 154 18.12 3.04 -8.12
C THR A 154 19.15 2.60 -7.08
N GLY A 155 20.04 1.66 -7.43
CA GLY A 155 21.04 1.12 -6.51
C GLY A 155 21.67 -0.18 -7.00
N SER A 156 22.19 -0.98 -6.07
CA SER A 156 22.72 -2.30 -6.38
C SER A 156 21.59 -3.22 -6.87
N LYS A 157 21.75 -3.82 -8.07
CA LYS A 157 20.78 -4.78 -8.63
C LYS A 157 20.46 -5.89 -7.64
N LYS A 158 21.50 -6.48 -7.03
CA LYS A 158 21.36 -7.54 -6.03
C LYS A 158 20.48 -7.09 -4.85
N HIS A 159 20.74 -5.89 -4.32
CA HIS A 159 19.98 -5.36 -3.19
C HIS A 159 18.50 -5.13 -3.55
N ILE A 160 18.23 -4.55 -4.72
CA ILE A 160 16.85 -4.31 -5.20
C ILE A 160 16.09 -5.62 -5.39
N TYR A 161 16.75 -6.64 -5.94
CA TYR A 161 16.14 -7.95 -6.18
C TYR A 161 15.91 -8.72 -4.88
N GLU A 162 16.84 -8.62 -3.92
CA GLU A 162 16.65 -9.15 -2.56
C GLU A 162 15.45 -8.47 -1.87
N LEU A 163 15.32 -7.14 -1.99
CA LEU A 163 14.15 -6.42 -1.49
C LEU A 163 12.87 -6.92 -2.15
N ALA A 164 12.83 -7.02 -3.48
CA ALA A 164 11.66 -7.46 -4.22
C ALA A 164 11.16 -8.83 -3.78
N ARG A 165 12.06 -9.82 -3.64
CA ARG A 165 11.70 -11.22 -3.36
C ARG A 165 11.58 -11.57 -1.89
N LYS A 166 12.48 -11.07 -1.05
CA LYS A 166 12.59 -11.48 0.37
C LYS A 166 11.85 -10.53 1.32
N SER A 167 11.64 -9.29 0.88
CA SER A 167 11.11 -8.24 1.74
C SER A 167 9.73 -7.76 1.31
N TYR A 168 9.52 -7.52 0.02
CA TYR A 168 8.25 -7.02 -0.51
C TYR A 168 7.35 -8.13 -1.09
N PHE A 169 7.89 -9.32 -1.39
CA PHE A 169 7.18 -10.44 -2.05
C PHE A 169 6.48 -10.01 -3.36
N ALA A 170 7.15 -9.15 -4.12
CA ALA A 170 6.57 -8.52 -5.29
C ALA A 170 6.54 -9.43 -6.54
N VAL A 171 7.28 -10.55 -6.56
CA VAL A 171 7.59 -11.31 -7.78
C VAL A 171 7.48 -12.82 -7.55
N LEU A 172 6.89 -13.54 -8.52
CA LEU A 172 6.59 -14.99 -8.50
C LEU A 172 7.77 -15.90 -8.85
N ASP A 173 8.83 -15.31 -9.42
CA ASP A 173 9.94 -16.08 -9.98
C ASP A 173 11.16 -16.02 -9.04
N GLU A 174 11.70 -17.20 -8.74
CA GLU A 174 12.97 -17.35 -8.03
C GLU A 174 14.13 -16.80 -8.88
N GLY A 175 15.16 -16.28 -8.21
CA GLY A 175 16.35 -15.77 -8.88
C GLY A 175 17.33 -15.12 -7.90
N ASP A 176 18.59 -15.01 -8.31
CA ASP A 176 19.71 -14.53 -7.49
C ASP A 176 20.09 -13.06 -7.71
N GLY A 177 19.39 -12.36 -8.62
CA GLY A 177 19.73 -11.02 -9.07
C GLY A 177 20.86 -10.98 -10.12
N GLY A 178 21.24 -12.13 -10.68
CA GLY A 178 22.28 -12.29 -11.69
C GLY A 178 21.94 -11.63 -13.04
N LEU A 179 22.86 -11.74 -14.01
CA LEU A 179 22.74 -11.00 -15.29
C LEU A 179 21.49 -11.37 -16.11
N GLN A 180 21.04 -12.63 -16.05
CA GLN A 180 19.86 -13.13 -16.78
C GLN A 180 18.55 -12.97 -15.99
N ASP A 181 18.64 -12.52 -14.74
CA ASP A 181 17.50 -12.40 -13.85
C ASP A 181 16.77 -11.07 -14.04
N PHE A 182 15.46 -11.13 -14.26
CA PHE A 182 14.61 -9.98 -14.57
C PHE A 182 13.30 -10.00 -13.81
N ILE A 183 12.97 -8.88 -13.18
CA ILE A 183 11.71 -8.70 -12.45
C ILE A 183 10.74 -7.96 -13.36
N HIS A 184 9.58 -8.56 -13.59
CA HIS A 184 8.44 -7.92 -14.25
C HIS A 184 7.18 -8.19 -13.45
N THR A 185 6.58 -7.15 -12.88
CA THR A 185 5.37 -7.29 -12.06
C THR A 185 4.51 -6.03 -12.16
N GLU A 186 3.21 -6.23 -12.12
CA GLU A 186 2.17 -5.22 -11.97
C GLU A 186 1.88 -4.84 -10.51
N ASN A 187 2.53 -5.46 -9.53
CA ASN A 187 2.14 -5.33 -8.12
C ASN A 187 2.51 -3.98 -7.50
N PHE A 188 1.53 -3.36 -6.85
CA PHE A 188 1.70 -2.36 -5.80
C PHE A 188 1.58 -3.00 -4.42
N ILE A 189 2.50 -2.62 -3.52
CA ILE A 189 2.59 -3.15 -2.16
C ILE A 189 2.31 -2.03 -1.18
N LEU A 190 1.24 -2.16 -0.39
CA LEU A 190 0.90 -1.22 0.68
C LEU A 190 1.66 -1.59 1.96
N VAL A 191 2.44 -0.65 2.48
CA VAL A 191 3.23 -0.82 3.71
C VAL A 191 2.80 0.20 4.75
N ASP A 192 2.59 -0.25 5.99
CA ASP A 192 2.21 0.63 7.10
C ASP A 192 3.42 1.22 7.85
N LYS A 193 3.12 2.09 8.83
CA LYS A 193 4.09 2.76 9.71
C LYS A 193 5.02 1.81 10.48
N LYS A 194 4.61 0.55 10.65
CA LYS A 194 5.39 -0.48 11.35
C LYS A 194 6.24 -1.31 10.38
N ARG A 195 6.30 -0.91 9.11
CA ARG A 195 6.97 -1.59 7.99
C ARG A 195 6.33 -2.94 7.66
N GLN A 196 5.03 -3.10 7.92
CA GLN A 196 4.31 -4.34 7.66
C GLN A 196 3.52 -4.22 6.36
N ILE A 197 3.49 -5.29 5.57
CA ILE A 197 2.71 -5.34 4.33
C ILE A 197 1.23 -5.53 4.69
N ARG A 198 0.38 -4.66 4.14
CA ARG A 198 -1.07 -4.61 4.41
C ARG A 198 -1.93 -4.96 3.21
N GLY A 199 -1.33 -5.09 2.03
CA GLY A 199 -2.03 -5.51 0.82
C GLY A 199 -1.13 -5.53 -0.41
N PHE A 200 -1.57 -6.32 -1.38
CA PHE A 200 -1.08 -6.37 -2.75
C PHE A 200 -2.22 -5.95 -3.68
N TYR A 201 -1.88 -5.17 -4.69
CA TYR A 201 -2.82 -4.58 -5.63
C TYR A 201 -2.23 -4.64 -7.02
N ASP A 202 -3.04 -4.94 -8.02
CA ASP A 202 -2.65 -4.77 -9.41
C ASP A 202 -2.60 -3.27 -9.74
N GLY A 203 -1.39 -2.76 -9.93
CA GLY A 203 -1.11 -1.36 -10.25
C GLY A 203 -1.57 -0.94 -11.65
N THR A 204 -2.04 -1.87 -12.48
CA THR A 204 -2.66 -1.61 -13.79
C THR A 204 -4.18 -1.57 -13.73
N ASP A 205 -4.80 -2.19 -12.72
CA ASP A 205 -6.25 -2.29 -12.58
C ASP A 205 -6.87 -1.13 -11.80
N SER A 206 -7.92 -0.52 -12.34
CA SER A 206 -8.53 0.66 -11.74
C SER A 206 -9.34 0.38 -10.47
N GLU A 207 -9.93 -0.81 -10.34
CA GLU A 207 -10.69 -1.19 -9.14
C GLU A 207 -9.74 -1.38 -7.97
N ASP A 208 -8.58 -1.99 -8.23
CA ASP A 208 -7.52 -2.17 -7.25
C ASP A 208 -6.89 -0.84 -6.80
N ILE A 209 -6.79 0.16 -7.67
CA ILE A 209 -6.40 1.51 -7.26
C ILE A 209 -7.44 2.12 -6.29
N GLN A 210 -8.74 1.94 -6.52
CA GLN A 210 -9.78 2.42 -5.60
C GLN A 210 -9.76 1.67 -4.26
N ARG A 211 -9.52 0.35 -4.32
CA ARG A 211 -9.34 -0.49 -3.13
C ARG A 211 -8.14 -0.01 -2.31
N LEU A 212 -7.00 0.25 -2.96
CA LEU A 212 -5.79 0.78 -2.34
C LEU A 212 -6.03 2.14 -1.65
N ILE A 213 -6.72 3.08 -2.30
CA ILE A 213 -7.07 4.38 -1.69
C ILE A 213 -7.90 4.17 -0.41
N THR A 214 -8.88 3.26 -0.47
CA THR A 214 -9.75 2.95 0.67
C THR A 214 -8.94 2.34 1.82
N ASP A 215 -8.04 1.42 1.50
CA ASP A 215 -7.20 0.72 2.47
C ASP A 215 -6.15 1.65 3.11
N ILE A 216 -5.55 2.58 2.35
CA ILE A 216 -4.71 3.65 2.91
C ILE A 216 -5.50 4.46 3.94
N LYS A 217 -6.73 4.88 3.64
CA LYS A 217 -7.57 5.66 4.57
C LYS A 217 -7.91 4.88 5.84
N ILE A 218 -8.11 3.57 5.73
CA ILE A 218 -8.31 2.69 6.89
C ILE A 218 -7.06 2.68 7.77
N LEU A 219 -5.87 2.56 7.19
CA LEU A 219 -4.61 2.61 7.93
C LEU A 219 -4.39 3.95 8.63
N GLN A 220 -4.77 5.06 7.99
CA GLN A 220 -4.68 6.39 8.57
C GLN A 220 -5.56 6.53 9.81
N HIS A 221 -6.77 5.97 9.79
CA HIS A 221 -7.68 6.00 10.93
C HIS A 221 -7.17 5.14 12.09
N ASN A 222 -6.81 3.89 11.80
CA ASN A 222 -6.37 2.91 12.80
C ASN A 222 -4.99 3.21 13.40
N SER A 223 -4.21 4.13 12.81
CA SER A 223 -2.89 4.54 13.32
C SER A 223 -2.96 5.75 14.27
N LYS A 224 -4.15 6.24 14.61
CA LYS A 224 -4.36 7.34 15.57
C LYS A 224 -4.58 6.88 17.02
N ASP A 225 -4.60 5.57 17.24
CA ASP A 225 -4.66 4.90 18.55
C ASP A 225 -3.30 4.28 18.92
#